data_AF-A0A9W8YFJ5-F1
#
_entry.id   AF-A0A9W8YFJ5-F1
#
_cell.length_a   1.000
_cell.length_b   1.000
_cell.length_c   1.000
_cell.angle_alpha   90.00
_cell.angle_beta   90.00
_cell.angle_gamma   90.00
#
_symmetry.space_group_name_H-M   'P 1'
#
loop_
_entity.id
_entity.type
_entity.pdbx_description
1 polymer ?
#
loop_
_entity_poly.entity_id
_entity_poly.type
_entity_poly.pdbx_seq_one_letter_code
_entity_poly.pdbx_strand_id
1 'polypeptide(L)'
;MASASTTASSAPVFNTYIDFVTYLKDRKCSKCNTALIQSSKDVDALFQSWLNGKASVNSQIKCKKCSKATTCIACPGHTKPTVTEANGIKVSWCCSRGRLFMIWVLLCGYDQEYCTRKRREAASSSSSSRSGKSQKTSSSGTGVGYSRWSDREFRGDPFGRADAYDRMAGQRTKEAPGGKQKADAQTAERRLDRFDMMVFAVLGALCPSPGNDQNDKVPLSSFDVRPPKAVVSMLVVSRILSKAAELLRNDSLDNATQRTDLYMALITFLKRVGVHDVSKQEVIFDDRLVLPENVNLLTLSFSGAHPPPDRTKETASSLADGLRRLNIQSDMMMRGAQNARNEFKDQPGQDMLWLCREISDLSTHLKIEEWWTQVGGCGSVVGADHGIVEVSDDQMKGMYSYISEALALTQSPPGRIRRLITEITSLKTGLSSGIYVKHAMSRLDIMK
;
A
#
# COMPACT_ATOMS: atom_id res chain seq x y z
N MET A 1 -54.87 35.02 -5.20
CA MET A 1 -53.44 34.96 -4.87
C MET A 1 -53.15 33.57 -4.29
N ALA A 2 -52.73 32.63 -5.14
CA ALA A 2 -52.35 31.29 -4.71
C ALA A 2 -50.83 31.27 -4.47
N SER A 3 -50.44 31.16 -3.20
CA SER A 3 -49.05 30.98 -2.80
C SER A 3 -48.62 29.55 -3.14
N ALA A 4 -47.78 29.41 -4.16
CA ALA A 4 -47.16 28.14 -4.52
C ALA A 4 -46.14 27.78 -3.42
N SER A 5 -46.46 26.77 -2.63
CA SER A 5 -45.55 26.14 -1.69
C SER A 5 -44.44 25.42 -2.47
N THR A 6 -43.30 26.07 -2.60
CA THR A 6 -42.08 25.47 -3.16
C THR A 6 -41.62 24.35 -2.22
N THR A 7 -42.02 23.11 -2.51
CA THR A 7 -41.50 21.91 -1.86
C THR A 7 -39.99 21.89 -2.01
N ALA A 8 -39.27 22.04 -0.89
CA ALA A 8 -37.82 21.91 -0.84
C ALA A 8 -37.42 20.50 -1.30
N SER A 9 -37.02 20.38 -2.56
CA SER A 9 -36.49 19.14 -3.14
C SER A 9 -35.30 18.70 -2.28
N SER A 10 -35.43 17.55 -1.61
CA SER A 10 -34.39 16.99 -0.78
C SER A 10 -33.12 16.79 -1.62
N ALA A 11 -31.96 17.15 -1.05
CA ALA A 11 -30.71 16.98 -1.75
C ALA A 11 -30.50 15.49 -2.10
N PRO A 12 -30.08 15.14 -3.34
CA PRO A 12 -29.85 13.76 -3.72
C PRO A 12 -28.81 13.10 -2.79
N VAL A 13 -29.14 11.91 -2.31
CA VAL A 13 -28.29 11.04 -1.50
C VAL A 13 -27.64 10.01 -2.42
N PHE A 14 -26.33 9.80 -2.28
CA PHE A 14 -25.58 8.83 -3.08
C PHE A 14 -25.15 7.67 -2.18
N ASN A 15 -25.81 6.53 -2.32
CA ASN A 15 -25.50 5.33 -1.56
C ASN A 15 -24.43 4.48 -2.25
N THR A 16 -24.45 4.45 -3.58
CA THR A 16 -23.53 3.67 -4.41
C THR A 16 -22.78 4.55 -5.40
N TYR A 17 -21.68 4.03 -5.97
CA TYR A 17 -21.02 4.71 -7.09
C TYR A 17 -21.95 4.83 -8.32
N ILE A 18 -22.91 3.93 -8.50
CA ILE A 18 -23.87 3.95 -9.63
C ILE A 18 -24.82 5.12 -9.50
N ASP A 19 -25.35 5.39 -8.29
CA ASP A 19 -26.22 6.55 -8.03
C ASP A 19 -25.51 7.84 -8.44
N PHE A 20 -24.24 7.95 -8.06
CA PHE A 20 -23.43 9.12 -8.34
C PHE A 20 -23.09 9.25 -9.82
N VAL A 21 -22.70 8.17 -10.49
CA VAL A 21 -22.39 8.19 -11.92
C VAL A 21 -23.62 8.48 -12.76
N THR A 22 -24.79 7.96 -12.40
CA THR A 22 -26.07 8.30 -13.03
C THR A 22 -26.33 9.80 -12.92
N TYR A 23 -26.15 10.36 -11.72
CA TYR A 23 -26.22 11.81 -11.52
C TYR A 23 -25.24 12.59 -12.40
N LEU A 24 -24.00 12.11 -12.58
CA LEU A 24 -23.00 12.77 -13.44
C LEU A 24 -23.36 12.73 -14.92
N LYS A 25 -23.93 11.62 -15.41
CA LYS A 25 -24.36 11.46 -16.82
C LYS A 25 -25.41 12.49 -17.22
N ASP A 26 -26.27 12.90 -16.29
CA ASP A 26 -27.30 13.91 -16.52
C ASP A 26 -26.76 15.36 -16.50
N ARG A 27 -25.48 15.56 -16.13
CA ARG A 27 -24.91 16.91 -16.02
C ARG A 27 -24.50 17.46 -17.38
N LYS A 28 -25.10 18.61 -17.69
CA LYS A 28 -24.89 19.36 -18.93
C LYS A 28 -24.31 20.74 -18.63
N CYS A 29 -23.57 21.28 -19.60
CA CYS A 29 -23.06 22.64 -19.54
C CYS A 29 -24.22 23.64 -19.49
N SER A 30 -24.20 24.56 -18.53
CA SER A 30 -25.25 25.58 -18.37
C SER A 30 -25.39 26.53 -19.57
N LYS A 31 -24.34 26.71 -20.39
CA LYS A 31 -24.37 27.62 -21.55
C LYS A 31 -24.83 26.98 -22.84
N CYS A 32 -24.45 25.73 -23.11
CA CYS A 32 -24.68 25.07 -24.42
C CYS A 32 -25.38 23.71 -24.32
N ASN A 33 -25.83 23.34 -23.12
CA ASN A 33 -26.54 22.10 -22.82
C ASN A 33 -25.82 20.80 -23.24
N THR A 34 -24.52 20.86 -23.51
CA THR A 34 -23.71 19.70 -23.90
C THR A 34 -23.33 18.91 -22.65
N ALA A 35 -23.50 17.58 -22.68
CA ALA A 35 -23.08 16.70 -21.59
C ALA A 35 -21.60 16.91 -21.26
N LEU A 36 -21.28 17.04 -19.97
CA LEU A 36 -19.92 17.32 -19.51
C LEU A 36 -19.03 16.07 -19.55
N ILE A 37 -19.62 14.89 -19.32
CA ILE A 37 -18.97 13.58 -19.40
C ILE A 37 -19.88 12.67 -20.23
N GLN A 38 -19.37 12.16 -21.33
CA GLN A 38 -20.10 11.32 -22.28
C GLN A 38 -19.54 9.89 -22.32
N SER A 39 -18.24 9.75 -22.07
CA SER A 39 -17.54 8.46 -22.19
C SER A 39 -16.42 8.31 -21.18
N SER A 40 -15.95 7.07 -21.00
CA SER A 40 -14.77 6.77 -20.18
C SER A 40 -13.54 7.57 -20.61
N LYS A 41 -13.38 7.83 -21.92
CA LYS A 41 -12.28 8.62 -22.48
C LYS A 41 -12.23 10.05 -21.91
N ASP A 42 -13.37 10.59 -21.49
CA ASP A 42 -13.43 11.94 -20.91
C ASP A 42 -12.84 11.97 -19.51
N VAL A 43 -13.10 10.91 -18.74
CA VAL A 43 -12.54 10.70 -17.40
C VAL A 43 -11.04 10.45 -17.50
N ASP A 44 -10.62 9.59 -18.43
CA ASP A 44 -9.20 9.30 -18.68
C ASP A 44 -8.45 10.58 -19.09
N ALA A 45 -8.98 11.36 -20.03
CA ALA A 45 -8.37 12.61 -20.46
C ALA A 45 -8.25 13.62 -19.31
N LEU A 46 -9.27 13.70 -18.44
CA LEU A 46 -9.24 14.56 -17.26
C LEU A 46 -8.17 14.10 -16.27
N PHE A 47 -8.15 12.82 -15.93
CA PHE A 47 -7.14 12.26 -15.02
C PHE A 47 -5.71 12.44 -15.57
N GLN A 48 -5.50 12.16 -16.85
CA GLN A 48 -4.20 12.37 -17.49
C GLN A 48 -3.79 13.85 -17.51
N SER A 49 -4.75 14.78 -17.58
CA SER A 49 -4.43 16.21 -17.46
C SER A 49 -3.92 16.57 -16.06
N TRP A 50 -4.45 15.93 -15.01
CA TRP A 50 -3.98 16.08 -13.64
C TRP A 50 -2.60 15.45 -13.45
N LEU A 51 -2.43 14.20 -13.92
CA LEU A 51 -1.18 13.45 -13.78
C LEU A 51 0.00 14.14 -14.47
N ASN A 52 -0.23 14.71 -15.65
CA ASN A 52 0.80 15.40 -16.42
C ASN A 52 1.00 16.87 -16.01
N GLY A 53 0.35 17.34 -14.93
CA GLY A 53 0.45 18.72 -14.45
C GLY A 53 -0.13 19.77 -15.41
N LYS A 54 -0.88 19.36 -16.44
CA LYS A 54 -1.52 20.26 -17.40
C LYS A 54 -2.72 20.99 -16.78
N ALA A 55 -3.29 20.43 -15.73
CA ALA A 55 -4.36 21.01 -14.94
C ALA A 55 -4.18 20.67 -13.46
N SER A 56 -4.63 21.56 -12.57
CA SER A 56 -4.71 21.27 -11.14
C SER A 56 -5.83 20.26 -10.85
N VAL A 57 -5.66 19.49 -9.77
CA VAL A 57 -6.67 18.53 -9.30
C VAL A 57 -7.84 19.32 -8.70
N ASN A 58 -8.92 19.46 -9.45
CA ASN A 58 -10.07 20.24 -9.00
C ASN A 58 -11.42 19.72 -9.51
N SER A 59 -12.50 20.17 -8.87
CA SER A 59 -13.88 19.76 -9.18
C SER A 59 -14.51 20.40 -10.44
N GLN A 60 -13.77 21.26 -11.16
CA GLN A 60 -14.29 22.00 -12.29
C GLN A 60 -13.99 21.32 -13.63
N ILE A 61 -14.95 21.40 -14.55
CA ILE A 61 -14.80 20.85 -15.91
C ILE A 61 -14.98 21.97 -16.93
N LYS A 62 -14.10 21.99 -17.93
CA LYS A 62 -14.22 22.84 -19.11
C LYS A 62 -15.13 22.16 -20.13
N CYS A 63 -16.20 22.84 -20.55
CA CYS A 63 -17.07 22.30 -21.59
C CYS A 63 -16.35 22.23 -22.95
N LYS A 64 -16.35 21.05 -23.59
CA LYS A 64 -15.70 20.81 -24.89
C LYS A 64 -16.28 21.63 -26.05
N LYS A 65 -17.57 21.93 -26.02
CA LYS A 65 -18.26 22.63 -27.13
C LYS A 65 -18.02 24.13 -27.10
N CYS A 66 -18.20 24.76 -25.94
CA CYS A 66 -18.12 26.23 -25.85
C CYS A 66 -16.78 26.74 -25.31
N SER A 67 -15.97 25.91 -24.63
CA SER A 67 -14.65 26.20 -24.01
C SER A 67 -14.57 27.37 -23.01
N LYS A 68 -15.54 28.28 -23.02
CA LYS A 68 -15.68 29.50 -22.20
C LYS A 68 -16.39 29.26 -20.87
N ALA A 69 -16.83 28.04 -20.61
CA ALA A 69 -17.54 27.68 -19.39
C ALA A 69 -16.72 26.64 -18.62
N THR A 70 -16.14 27.09 -17.50
CA THR A 70 -15.58 26.24 -16.46
C THR A 70 -16.59 26.24 -15.33
N THR A 71 -17.18 25.08 -15.03
CA THR A 71 -18.18 24.97 -13.97
C THR A 71 -17.91 23.73 -13.13
N CYS A 72 -18.30 23.77 -11.87
CA CYS A 72 -18.23 22.61 -11.01
C CYS A 72 -19.23 21.57 -11.55
N ILE A 73 -18.81 20.33 -11.79
CA ILE A 73 -19.71 19.35 -12.42
C ILE A 73 -20.97 19.13 -11.59
N ALA A 74 -20.89 19.28 -10.27
CA ALA A 74 -21.97 18.93 -9.36
C ALA A 74 -22.73 20.12 -8.73
N CYS A 75 -22.29 21.37 -8.95
CA CYS A 75 -23.10 22.52 -8.59
C CYS A 75 -22.96 23.65 -9.63
N PRO A 76 -24.06 24.33 -9.98
CA PRO A 76 -24.02 25.46 -10.91
C PRO A 76 -23.51 26.76 -10.27
N GLY A 77 -23.33 26.78 -8.94
CA GLY A 77 -23.00 27.98 -8.17
C GLY A 77 -21.49 28.25 -8.06
N HIS A 78 -21.14 29.53 -7.96
CA HIS A 78 -19.80 29.99 -7.63
C HIS A 78 -19.63 30.07 -6.12
N THR A 79 -19.34 28.94 -5.48
CA THR A 79 -18.83 28.95 -4.10
C THR A 79 -17.32 29.17 -4.10
N LYS A 80 -16.80 29.87 -3.09
CA LYS A 80 -15.35 29.96 -2.87
C LYS A 80 -14.80 28.54 -2.70
N PRO A 81 -13.86 28.09 -3.53
CA PRO A 81 -13.37 26.72 -3.45
C PRO A 81 -12.58 26.53 -2.16
N THR A 82 -12.78 25.38 -1.52
CA THR A 82 -11.86 24.86 -0.52
C THR A 82 -10.59 24.44 -1.24
N VAL A 83 -9.44 24.85 -0.72
CA VAL A 83 -8.13 24.55 -1.29
C VAL A 83 -7.30 23.89 -0.20
N THR A 84 -6.67 22.78 -0.55
CA THR A 84 -5.68 22.11 0.28
C THR A 84 -4.49 21.68 -0.58
N GLU A 85 -3.42 21.24 0.05
CA GLU A 85 -2.22 20.74 -0.60
C GLU A 85 -1.95 19.32 -0.13
N ALA A 86 -1.68 18.42 -1.07
CA ALA A 86 -1.33 17.04 -0.78
C ALA A 86 -0.07 16.69 -1.57
N ASN A 87 1.05 16.50 -0.88
CA ASN A 87 2.34 16.15 -1.50
C ASN A 87 2.77 17.10 -2.62
N GLY A 88 2.71 18.42 -2.36
CA GLY A 88 3.02 19.46 -3.36
C GLY A 88 1.93 19.71 -4.39
N ILE A 89 0.82 18.96 -4.36
CA ILE A 89 -0.28 19.08 -5.32
C ILE A 89 -1.40 19.88 -4.71
N LYS A 90 -1.72 21.00 -5.37
CA LYS A 90 -2.88 21.82 -5.01
C LYS A 90 -4.17 21.13 -5.42
N VAL A 91 -5.00 20.79 -4.44
CA VAL A 91 -6.30 20.14 -4.59
C VAL A 91 -7.40 21.14 -4.23
N SER A 92 -8.43 21.29 -5.07
CA SER A 92 -9.53 22.22 -4.75
C SER A 92 -10.92 21.77 -5.17
N TRP A 93 -11.91 21.97 -4.29
CA TRP A 93 -13.30 21.61 -4.54
C TRP A 93 -14.27 22.70 -4.13
N CYS A 94 -15.39 22.78 -4.86
CA CYS A 94 -16.41 23.81 -4.66
C CYS A 94 -17.49 23.39 -3.64
N CYS A 95 -17.77 22.08 -3.53
CA CYS A 95 -18.86 21.51 -2.72
C CYS A 95 -18.60 20.01 -2.47
N SER A 96 -19.39 19.40 -1.58
CA SER A 96 -19.31 17.97 -1.23
C SER A 96 -19.40 17.04 -2.43
N ARG A 97 -20.29 17.34 -3.38
CA ARG A 97 -20.43 16.53 -4.61
C ARG A 97 -19.26 16.74 -5.58
N GLY A 98 -18.67 17.92 -5.59
CA GLY A 98 -17.43 18.20 -6.33
C GLY A 98 -16.24 17.44 -5.75
N ARG A 99 -16.17 17.31 -4.42
CA ARG A 99 -15.18 16.46 -3.74
C ARG A 99 -15.37 14.98 -4.08
N LEU A 100 -16.62 14.49 -4.02
CA LEU A 100 -16.98 13.12 -4.42
C LEU A 100 -16.61 12.83 -5.89
N PHE A 101 -16.81 13.80 -6.79
CA PHE A 101 -16.39 13.72 -8.18
C PHE A 101 -14.88 13.51 -8.32
N MET A 102 -14.08 14.26 -7.57
CA MET A 102 -12.63 14.14 -7.64
C MET A 102 -12.14 12.77 -7.15
N ILE A 103 -12.73 12.24 -6.07
CA ILE A 103 -12.47 10.88 -5.58
C ILE A 103 -12.76 9.87 -6.70
N TRP A 104 -13.94 9.96 -7.32
CA TRP A 104 -14.33 9.06 -8.40
C TRP A 104 -13.36 9.10 -9.60
N VAL A 105 -12.96 10.28 -10.08
CA VAL A 105 -12.02 10.41 -11.21
C VAL A 105 -10.65 9.84 -10.85
N LEU A 106 -10.13 10.13 -9.65
CA LEU A 106 -8.84 9.62 -9.20
C LEU A 106 -8.83 8.09 -9.13
N LEU A 107 -9.86 7.48 -8.55
CA LEU A 107 -9.98 6.02 -8.46
C LEU A 107 -10.12 5.39 -9.85
N CYS A 108 -10.93 5.98 -10.74
CA CYS A 108 -11.07 5.51 -12.12
C CYS A 108 -9.74 5.53 -12.88
N GLY A 109 -9.01 6.65 -12.81
CA GLY A 109 -7.72 6.80 -13.48
C GLY A 109 -6.64 5.89 -12.88
N TYR A 110 -6.63 5.77 -11.55
CA TYR A 110 -5.75 4.84 -10.85
C TYR A 110 -5.95 3.39 -11.31
N ASP A 111 -7.21 2.94 -11.34
CA ASP A 111 -7.56 1.59 -11.74
C ASP A 111 -7.10 1.27 -13.18
N GLN A 112 -7.24 2.22 -14.10
CA GLN A 112 -6.81 2.03 -15.49
C GLN A 112 -5.29 1.85 -15.60
N GLU A 113 -4.51 2.68 -14.91
CA GLU A 113 -3.05 2.56 -14.87
C GLU A 113 -2.61 1.27 -14.17
N TYR A 114 -3.25 0.93 -13.04
CA TYR A 114 -2.98 -0.30 -12.30
C TYR A 114 -3.24 -1.55 -13.15
N CYS A 115 -4.42 -1.67 -13.77
CA CYS A 115 -4.77 -2.81 -14.64
C CYS A 115 -3.88 -2.88 -15.88
N THR A 116 -3.48 -1.74 -16.45
CA THR A 116 -2.55 -1.71 -17.59
C THR A 116 -1.17 -2.19 -17.19
N ARG A 117 -0.69 -1.80 -16.01
CA ARG A 117 0.58 -2.28 -15.42
C ARG A 117 0.54 -3.80 -15.19
N LYS A 118 -0.48 -4.32 -14.51
CA LYS A 118 -0.60 -5.77 -14.24
C LYS A 118 -0.61 -6.62 -15.50
N ARG A 119 -1.35 -6.20 -16.53
CA ARG A 119 -1.35 -6.88 -17.83
C ARG A 119 0.02 -6.90 -18.51
N ARG A 120 0.80 -5.82 -18.39
CA ARG A 120 2.18 -5.77 -18.92
C ARG A 120 3.11 -6.71 -18.17
N GLU A 121 2.98 -6.80 -16.85
CA GLU A 121 3.74 -7.74 -16.00
C GLU A 121 3.40 -9.21 -16.33
N ALA A 122 2.12 -9.52 -16.58
CA ALA A 122 1.69 -10.84 -17.02
C ALA A 122 2.18 -11.20 -18.44
N ALA A 123 2.22 -10.21 -19.34
CA ALA A 123 2.74 -10.40 -20.70
C ALA A 123 4.27 -10.60 -20.72
N SER A 124 5.02 -9.87 -19.88
CA SER A 124 6.48 -10.03 -19.83
C SER A 124 6.89 -11.37 -19.25
N SER A 125 6.24 -11.83 -18.18
CA SER A 125 6.50 -13.14 -17.55
C SER A 125 6.16 -14.34 -18.43
N SER A 126 5.17 -14.23 -19.31
CA SER A 126 4.85 -15.29 -20.28
C SER A 126 5.80 -15.34 -21.48
N SER A 127 6.43 -14.22 -21.84
CA SER A 127 7.37 -14.16 -22.98
C SER A 127 8.75 -14.74 -22.66
N SER A 128 9.23 -14.64 -21.42
CA SER A 128 10.52 -15.18 -20.98
C SER A 128 10.58 -16.70 -20.85
N SER A 129 9.42 -17.38 -20.84
CA SER A 129 9.35 -18.85 -20.80
C SER A 129 9.39 -19.54 -22.16
N ARG A 130 9.26 -18.79 -23.28
CA ARG A 130 9.17 -19.37 -24.64
C ARG A 130 10.42 -19.23 -25.52
N SER A 131 11.45 -18.49 -25.10
CA SER A 131 12.70 -18.34 -25.88
C SER A 131 13.79 -19.40 -25.56
N GLY A 132 13.50 -20.37 -24.70
CA GLY A 132 14.40 -21.49 -24.41
C GLY A 132 14.35 -22.61 -25.46
N LYS A 133 14.79 -22.35 -26.69
CA LYS A 133 15.15 -23.43 -27.64
C LYS A 133 16.67 -23.46 -27.83
N SER A 134 17.26 -24.58 -27.39
CA SER A 134 18.59 -25.08 -27.73
C SER A 134 19.80 -24.48 -26.99
N GLN A 135 19.96 -24.85 -25.73
CA GLN A 135 21.28 -25.35 -25.30
C GLN A 135 21.08 -26.45 -24.26
N LYS A 136 21.29 -27.70 -24.70
CA LYS A 136 21.40 -28.88 -23.84
C LYS A 136 22.67 -28.70 -22.98
N THR A 137 22.49 -28.36 -21.71
CA THR A 137 23.43 -28.72 -20.65
C THR A 137 22.64 -29.18 -19.45
N SER A 138 22.98 -30.40 -19.02
CA SER A 138 22.54 -31.16 -17.84
C SER A 138 21.68 -30.43 -16.80
N SER A 139 20.54 -31.06 -16.51
CA SER A 139 19.67 -30.89 -15.36
C SER A 139 20.43 -30.73 -14.02
N SER A 140 20.20 -29.62 -13.33
CA SER A 140 20.37 -29.48 -11.88
C SER A 140 19.17 -28.70 -11.36
N GLY A 141 18.47 -29.28 -10.38
CA GLY A 141 17.21 -28.78 -9.85
C GLY A 141 17.29 -27.40 -9.21
N THR A 142 16.19 -26.69 -9.30
CA THR A 142 15.91 -25.39 -8.67
C THR A 142 15.71 -25.59 -7.16
N GLY A 143 16.83 -25.76 -6.45
CA GLY A 143 16.94 -25.53 -5.02
C GLY A 143 17.59 -24.18 -4.77
N VAL A 144 17.17 -23.49 -3.71
CA VAL A 144 17.78 -22.23 -3.24
C VAL A 144 19.21 -22.55 -2.80
N GLY A 145 20.18 -22.36 -3.71
CA GLY A 145 21.57 -22.74 -3.51
C GLY A 145 22.33 -21.71 -2.69
N TYR A 146 22.68 -22.08 -1.46
CA TYR A 146 23.88 -21.56 -0.80
C TYR A 146 25.09 -21.91 -1.68
N SER A 147 25.87 -20.90 -2.06
CA SER A 147 27.11 -21.09 -2.80
C SER A 147 28.03 -22.03 -2.02
N ARG A 148 28.16 -23.26 -2.50
CA ARG A 148 29.14 -24.24 -2.07
C ARG A 148 30.49 -23.79 -2.63
N TRP A 149 31.31 -23.16 -1.79
CA TRP A 149 32.70 -22.87 -2.10
C TRP A 149 33.42 -24.21 -2.20
N SER A 150 33.82 -24.57 -3.42
CA SER A 150 34.61 -25.75 -3.70
C SER A 150 36.04 -25.56 -3.19
N ASP A 151 36.53 -26.58 -2.52
CA ASP A 151 37.91 -26.79 -2.10
C ASP A 151 38.93 -26.31 -3.14
N ARG A 152 39.68 -25.27 -2.77
CA ARG A 152 41.05 -25.11 -3.22
C ARG A 152 41.88 -24.66 -2.04
N GLU A 153 42.89 -25.48 -1.77
CA GLU A 153 43.87 -25.36 -0.71
C GLU A 153 44.34 -23.92 -0.48
N PHE A 154 44.09 -23.40 0.71
CA PHE A 154 44.86 -22.26 1.23
C PHE A 154 45.11 -22.47 2.72
N ARG A 155 46.34 -22.90 3.03
CA ARG A 155 46.96 -22.70 4.33
C ARG A 155 47.13 -21.19 4.54
N GLY A 156 46.65 -20.66 5.66
CA GLY A 156 46.98 -19.29 6.08
C GLY A 156 45.94 -18.68 7.02
N ASP A 157 46.22 -18.82 8.32
CA ASP A 157 45.81 -18.05 9.51
C ASP A 157 44.41 -17.40 9.62
N PRO A 158 43.70 -17.61 10.76
CA PRO A 158 42.43 -16.98 11.07
C PRO A 158 42.65 -15.66 11.85
N PHE A 159 41.75 -14.70 11.65
CA PHE A 159 41.69 -13.39 12.32
C PHE A 159 42.65 -12.30 11.79
N GLY A 160 42.16 -11.51 10.83
CA GLY A 160 42.83 -10.26 10.47
C GLY A 160 42.05 -9.38 9.48
N ARG A 161 41.58 -8.24 9.99
CA ARG A 161 41.24 -6.97 9.30
C ARG A 161 39.88 -6.83 8.59
N ALA A 162 38.98 -6.18 9.31
CA ALA A 162 38.20 -5.07 8.78
C ALA A 162 39.15 -3.96 8.28
N ASP A 163 38.90 -3.47 7.07
CA ASP A 163 39.45 -2.28 6.37
C ASP A 163 39.86 -2.64 4.93
N ALA A 164 38.87 -2.92 4.08
CA ALA A 164 39.06 -3.04 2.63
C ALA A 164 37.79 -2.64 1.86
N TYR A 165 37.27 -1.45 2.12
CA TYR A 165 36.39 -0.72 1.21
C TYR A 165 36.99 0.68 0.96
N ASP A 166 38.18 0.78 0.37
CA ASP A 166 38.51 2.03 -0.40
C ASP A 166 39.79 2.04 -1.28
N ARG A 167 40.47 0.93 -1.57
CA ARG A 167 41.65 0.97 -2.47
C ARG A 167 41.75 -0.23 -3.40
N MET A 168 41.01 -0.18 -4.50
CA MET A 168 41.47 -0.68 -5.80
C MET A 168 40.84 0.15 -6.94
N ALA A 169 41.18 1.44 -6.96
CA ALA A 169 41.26 2.16 -8.22
C ALA A 169 42.48 1.61 -8.98
N GLY A 170 42.26 0.89 -10.09
CA GLY A 170 43.37 0.51 -10.97
C GLY A 170 43.30 -0.82 -11.71
N GLN A 171 42.18 -1.56 -11.71
CA GLN A 171 41.98 -2.62 -12.69
C GLN A 171 40.56 -2.55 -13.26
N ARG A 172 40.48 -2.21 -14.56
CA ARG A 172 39.29 -2.32 -15.40
C ARG A 172 38.81 -3.77 -15.42
N THR A 173 38.07 -4.17 -14.40
CA THR A 173 37.16 -5.30 -14.49
C THR A 173 36.03 -4.86 -15.42
N LYS A 174 35.86 -5.61 -16.51
CA LYS A 174 34.74 -5.41 -17.45
C LYS A 174 33.45 -5.46 -16.64
N GLU A 175 32.72 -4.35 -16.63
CA GLU A 175 31.42 -4.23 -15.98
C GLU A 175 30.55 -5.43 -16.35
N ALA A 176 30.16 -6.21 -15.34
CA ALA A 176 29.22 -7.30 -15.55
C ALA A 176 27.92 -6.71 -16.12
N PRO A 177 27.32 -7.30 -17.17
CA PRO A 177 26.16 -6.74 -17.88
C PRO A 177 24.88 -6.60 -17.05
N GLY A 178 24.87 -6.98 -15.76
CA GLY A 178 23.73 -6.90 -14.85
C GLY A 178 23.53 -5.55 -14.14
N GLY A 179 24.53 -4.65 -14.12
CA GLY A 179 24.44 -3.38 -13.38
C GLY A 179 23.38 -2.41 -13.94
N LYS A 180 23.30 -2.30 -15.28
CA LYS A 180 22.36 -1.41 -15.96
C LYS A 180 20.91 -1.84 -15.77
N GLN A 181 20.63 -3.14 -15.88
CA GLN A 181 19.27 -3.68 -15.71
C GLN A 181 18.72 -3.45 -14.30
N LYS A 182 19.56 -3.58 -13.27
CA LYS A 182 19.17 -3.32 -11.87
C LYS A 182 18.85 -1.84 -11.64
N ALA A 183 19.66 -0.93 -12.18
CA ALA A 183 19.42 0.51 -12.08
C ALA A 183 18.13 0.94 -12.81
N ASP A 184 17.89 0.37 -13.99
CA ASP A 184 16.67 0.63 -14.77
C ASP A 184 15.43 0.12 -14.03
N ALA A 185 15.50 -1.07 -13.43
CA ALA A 185 14.41 -1.65 -12.63
C ALA A 185 14.09 -0.80 -11.38
N GLN A 186 15.11 -0.37 -10.63
CA GLN A 186 14.94 0.52 -9.47
C GLN A 186 14.34 1.88 -9.86
N THR A 187 14.75 2.42 -11.02
CA THR A 187 14.20 3.68 -11.54
C THR A 187 12.73 3.51 -11.91
N ALA A 188 12.37 2.39 -12.53
CA ALA A 188 10.98 2.07 -12.86
C ALA A 188 10.11 1.92 -11.59
N GLU A 189 10.60 1.21 -10.58
CA GLU A 189 9.91 1.04 -9.29
C GLU A 189 9.67 2.39 -8.60
N ARG A 190 10.70 3.25 -8.48
CA ARG A 190 10.57 4.58 -7.87
C ARG A 190 9.55 5.47 -8.59
N ARG A 191 9.46 5.35 -9.93
CA ARG A 191 8.45 6.08 -10.70
C ARG A 191 7.04 5.61 -10.37
N LEU A 192 6.85 4.30 -10.22
CA LEU A 192 5.57 3.72 -9.84
C LEU A 192 5.19 4.11 -8.40
N ASP A 193 6.16 4.09 -7.48
CA ASP A 193 5.97 4.52 -6.11
C ASP A 193 5.56 5.97 -6.02
N ARG A 194 6.18 6.85 -6.82
CA ARG A 194 5.80 8.26 -6.88
C ARG A 194 4.35 8.45 -7.34
N PHE A 195 3.90 7.63 -8.28
CA PHE A 195 2.50 7.63 -8.74
C PHE A 195 1.55 7.13 -7.66
N ASP A 196 1.83 5.97 -7.06
CA ASP A 196 1.01 5.37 -6.00
C ASP A 196 0.95 6.31 -4.77
N MET A 197 2.08 6.89 -4.35
CA MET A 197 2.20 7.88 -3.28
C MET A 197 1.35 9.13 -3.56
N MET A 198 1.41 9.66 -4.77
CA MET A 198 0.62 10.83 -5.16
C MET A 198 -0.88 10.54 -5.01
N VAL A 199 -1.33 9.39 -5.48
CA VAL A 199 -2.75 9.02 -5.44
C VAL A 199 -3.20 8.83 -3.99
N PHE A 200 -2.42 8.12 -3.16
CA PHE A 200 -2.72 7.97 -1.73
C PHE A 200 -2.78 9.33 -1.01
N ALA A 201 -1.82 10.23 -1.26
CA ALA A 201 -1.80 11.55 -0.63
C ALA A 201 -3.03 12.39 -1.01
N VAL A 202 -3.37 12.44 -2.30
CA VAL A 202 -4.54 13.19 -2.78
C VAL A 202 -5.85 12.57 -2.27
N LEU A 203 -5.95 11.23 -2.26
CA LEU A 203 -7.10 10.55 -1.67
C LEU A 203 -7.19 10.78 -0.16
N GLY A 204 -6.08 10.81 0.57
CA GLY A 204 -6.03 11.14 1.99
C GLY A 204 -6.60 12.54 2.27
N ALA A 205 -6.27 13.52 1.42
CA ALA A 205 -6.84 14.88 1.52
C ALA A 205 -8.33 14.95 1.12
N LEU A 206 -8.77 14.11 0.18
CA LEU A 206 -10.16 14.10 -0.29
C LEU A 206 -11.09 13.22 0.53
N CYS A 207 -10.58 12.23 1.26
CA CYS A 207 -11.42 11.35 2.07
C CYS A 207 -12.08 12.13 3.23
N PRO A 208 -13.33 11.80 3.57
CA PRO A 208 -14.04 12.39 4.69
C PRO A 208 -13.25 12.25 6.00
N SER A 209 -13.13 13.34 6.75
CA SER A 209 -12.53 13.27 8.08
C SER A 209 -13.00 14.43 8.96
N PRO A 210 -13.59 14.17 10.14
CA PRO A 210 -14.14 15.18 11.04
C PRO A 210 -13.12 16.12 11.73
N GLY A 211 -11.94 16.33 11.15
CA GLY A 211 -11.04 17.43 11.52
C GLY A 211 -10.33 17.31 12.88
N ASN A 212 -9.79 16.13 13.22
CA ASN A 212 -9.02 15.95 14.45
C ASN A 212 -7.49 16.08 14.28
N ASP A 213 -6.99 16.25 13.06
CA ASP A 213 -5.57 16.52 12.86
C ASP A 213 -5.33 18.02 13.04
N GLN A 214 -4.46 18.40 13.98
CA GLN A 214 -4.06 19.81 14.25
C GLN A 214 -3.57 20.57 13.00
N ASN A 215 -3.28 19.85 11.91
CA ASN A 215 -2.83 20.40 10.63
C ASN A 215 -3.96 20.61 9.59
N ASP A 216 -5.18 20.14 9.84
CA ASP A 216 -6.30 20.35 8.93
C ASP A 216 -6.86 21.77 9.06
N LYS A 217 -6.38 22.65 8.18
CA LYS A 217 -6.93 24.01 8.01
C LYS A 217 -8.25 24.02 7.23
N VAL A 218 -8.78 22.86 6.88
CA VAL A 218 -9.98 22.71 6.04
C VAL A 218 -11.23 22.84 6.93
N PRO A 219 -12.18 23.73 6.61
CA PRO A 219 -13.42 23.85 7.38
C PRO A 219 -14.20 22.53 7.39
N LEU A 220 -14.65 22.14 8.58
CA LEU A 220 -15.48 20.96 8.77
C LEU A 220 -16.76 21.07 7.92
N SER A 221 -16.99 20.11 7.03
CA SER A 221 -18.18 20.09 6.18
C SER A 221 -19.11 18.94 6.52
N SER A 222 -20.37 18.99 6.06
CA SER A 222 -21.31 17.87 6.23
C SER A 222 -20.80 16.56 5.59
N PHE A 223 -19.95 16.68 4.57
CA PHE A 223 -19.29 15.54 3.93
C PHE A 223 -18.33 14.83 4.89
N ASP A 224 -17.70 15.57 5.80
CA ASP A 224 -16.72 15.06 6.77
C ASP A 224 -17.36 14.48 8.03
N VAL A 225 -18.59 14.89 8.35
CA VAL A 225 -19.31 14.37 9.52
C VAL A 225 -20.20 13.19 9.13
N ARG A 226 -20.84 13.28 7.96
CA ARG A 226 -21.76 12.26 7.42
C ARG A 226 -21.42 11.99 5.95
N PRO A 227 -20.36 11.21 5.69
CA PRO A 227 -19.94 10.96 4.33
C PRO A 227 -21.00 10.19 3.53
N PRO A 228 -21.17 10.49 2.23
CA PRO A 228 -21.99 9.66 1.35
C PRO A 228 -21.44 8.24 1.30
N LYS A 229 -22.30 7.22 1.42
CA LYS A 229 -21.89 5.81 1.29
C LYS A 229 -21.26 5.50 -0.07
N ALA A 230 -21.56 6.32 -1.08
CA ALA A 230 -20.89 6.26 -2.38
C ALA A 230 -19.36 6.36 -2.29
N VAL A 231 -18.78 7.05 -1.29
CA VAL A 231 -17.32 7.06 -1.07
C VAL A 231 -16.81 5.64 -0.80
N VAL A 232 -17.45 4.96 0.15
CA VAL A 232 -17.11 3.58 0.54
C VAL A 232 -17.30 2.64 -0.64
N SER A 233 -18.45 2.74 -1.31
CA SER A 233 -18.78 1.96 -2.50
C SER A 233 -17.74 2.11 -3.63
N MET A 234 -17.19 3.32 -3.82
CA MET A 234 -16.11 3.54 -4.80
C MET A 234 -14.77 2.94 -4.36
N LEU A 235 -14.42 3.06 -3.08
CA LEU A 235 -13.18 2.51 -2.53
C LEU A 235 -13.15 0.99 -2.61
N VAL A 236 -14.21 0.33 -2.16
CA VAL A 236 -14.34 -1.15 -2.14
C VAL A 236 -14.22 -1.76 -3.53
N VAL A 237 -14.68 -1.06 -4.57
CA VAL A 237 -14.66 -1.52 -5.96
C VAL A 237 -13.35 -1.15 -6.70
N SER A 238 -12.57 -0.21 -6.16
CA SER A 238 -11.33 0.27 -6.79
C SER A 238 -10.13 -0.65 -6.49
N ARG A 239 -9.17 -0.66 -7.41
CA ARG A 239 -7.87 -1.32 -7.28
C ARG A 239 -6.92 -0.64 -6.29
N ILE A 240 -7.27 0.54 -5.77
CA ILE A 240 -6.46 1.20 -4.75
C ILE A 240 -6.28 0.32 -3.51
N LEU A 241 -7.31 -0.45 -3.15
CA LEU A 241 -7.24 -1.38 -2.01
C LEU A 241 -6.40 -2.61 -2.34
N SER A 242 -6.38 -3.06 -3.60
CA SER A 242 -5.44 -4.10 -4.04
C SER A 242 -4.00 -3.63 -3.89
N LYS A 243 -3.69 -2.37 -4.23
CA LYS A 243 -2.35 -1.82 -4.00
C LYS A 243 -2.03 -1.64 -2.51
N ALA A 244 -2.96 -1.13 -1.71
CA ALA A 244 -2.78 -1.03 -0.26
C ALA A 244 -2.45 -2.40 0.34
N ALA A 245 -3.14 -3.44 -0.11
CA ALA A 245 -2.86 -4.81 0.29
C ALA A 245 -1.48 -5.31 -0.11
N GLU A 246 -1.05 -5.05 -1.33
CA GLU A 246 0.30 -5.41 -1.80
C GLU A 246 1.39 -4.77 -0.91
N LEU A 247 1.18 -3.53 -0.48
CA LEU A 247 2.11 -2.82 0.41
C LEU A 247 2.04 -3.34 1.85
N LEU A 248 0.85 -3.62 2.38
CA LEU A 248 0.71 -4.17 3.73
C LEU A 248 1.17 -5.63 3.84
N ARG A 249 1.11 -6.40 2.75
CA ARG A 249 1.66 -7.76 2.64
C ARG A 249 3.15 -7.75 2.28
N ASN A 250 3.83 -6.62 2.40
CA ASN A 250 5.27 -6.60 2.21
C ASN A 250 5.93 -7.08 3.49
N ASP A 251 6.48 -8.28 3.43
CA ASP A 251 7.06 -8.95 4.61
C ASP A 251 8.42 -8.37 5.01
N SER A 252 8.91 -7.34 4.29
CA SER A 252 10.23 -6.74 4.50
C SER A 252 10.12 -5.30 4.98
N LEU A 253 10.35 -5.09 6.29
CA LEU A 253 10.51 -3.75 6.87
C LEU A 253 11.67 -2.97 6.23
N ASP A 254 12.73 -3.63 5.77
CA ASP A 254 13.82 -2.99 5.02
C ASP A 254 13.30 -2.37 3.71
N ASN A 255 12.50 -3.10 2.93
CA ASN A 255 11.89 -2.57 1.71
C ASN A 255 10.91 -1.43 2.03
N ALA A 256 10.12 -1.57 3.09
CA ALA A 256 9.19 -0.54 3.52
C ALA A 256 9.91 0.76 3.93
N THR A 257 11.02 0.64 4.67
CA THR A 257 11.87 1.76 5.10
C THR A 257 12.58 2.43 3.93
N GLN A 258 12.93 1.70 2.87
CA GLN A 258 13.47 2.31 1.65
C GLN A 258 12.41 3.11 0.86
N ARG A 259 11.13 2.88 1.16
CA ARG A 259 9.97 3.45 0.46
C ARG A 259 9.10 4.26 1.43
N THR A 260 9.72 4.88 2.43
CA THR A 260 9.04 5.58 3.54
C THR A 260 7.93 6.52 3.05
N ASP A 261 8.19 7.38 2.06
CA ASP A 261 7.20 8.35 1.59
C ASP A 261 5.92 7.68 1.06
N LEU A 262 6.05 6.53 0.38
CA LEU A 262 4.92 5.76 -0.12
C LEU A 262 4.11 5.15 1.05
N TYR A 263 4.79 4.57 2.03
CA TYR A 263 4.12 4.00 3.20
C TYR A 263 3.46 5.07 4.06
N MET A 264 4.07 6.23 4.21
CA MET A 264 3.46 7.34 4.93
C MET A 264 2.21 7.86 4.24
N ALA A 265 2.23 8.01 2.91
CA ALA A 265 1.04 8.36 2.16
C ALA A 265 -0.08 7.31 2.32
N LEU A 266 0.27 6.01 2.27
CA LEU A 266 -0.64 4.91 2.55
C LEU A 266 -1.22 4.98 3.97
N ILE A 267 -0.38 5.14 4.99
CA ILE A 267 -0.78 5.22 6.40
C ILE A 267 -1.73 6.40 6.60
N THR A 268 -1.40 7.59 6.09
CA THR A 268 -2.30 8.74 6.16
C THR A 268 -3.64 8.44 5.49
N PHE A 269 -3.64 7.85 4.30
CA PHE A 269 -4.87 7.44 3.63
C PHE A 269 -5.72 6.46 4.47
N LEU A 270 -5.10 5.43 5.06
CA LEU A 270 -5.80 4.45 5.90
C LEU A 270 -6.29 5.06 7.22
N LYS A 271 -5.52 5.95 7.87
CA LYS A 271 -5.96 6.72 9.04
C LYS A 271 -7.26 7.47 8.73
N ARG A 272 -7.35 8.10 7.54
CA ARG A 272 -8.52 8.87 7.08
C ARG A 272 -9.73 7.99 6.75
N VAL A 273 -9.52 6.89 6.01
CA VAL A 273 -10.59 5.92 5.73
C VAL A 273 -11.17 5.34 7.02
N GLY A 274 -10.30 5.07 8.00
CA GLY A 274 -10.67 4.52 9.29
C GLY A 274 -11.36 5.48 10.26
N VAL A 275 -11.62 6.75 9.92
CA VAL A 275 -12.26 7.65 10.89
C VAL A 275 -13.74 7.35 11.07
N HIS A 276 -14.43 6.93 10.01
CA HIS A 276 -15.85 6.62 10.06
C HIS A 276 -16.09 5.11 10.13
N ASP A 277 -16.97 4.66 11.02
CA ASP A 277 -17.22 3.23 11.24
C ASP A 277 -17.69 2.50 9.97
N VAL A 278 -18.52 3.13 9.15
CA VAL A 278 -19.00 2.54 7.88
C VAL A 278 -17.83 2.28 6.92
N SER A 279 -16.96 3.28 6.74
CA SER A 279 -15.77 3.15 5.89
C SER A 279 -14.76 2.17 6.48
N LYS A 280 -14.54 2.22 7.80
CA LYS A 280 -13.63 1.34 8.52
C LYS A 280 -14.05 -0.12 8.35
N GLN A 281 -15.32 -0.43 8.57
CA GLN A 281 -15.84 -1.79 8.43
C GLN A 281 -15.62 -2.32 7.01
N GLU A 282 -16.19 -1.64 6.00
CA GLU A 282 -16.22 -2.17 4.63
C GLU A 282 -14.85 -2.11 3.91
N VAL A 283 -13.97 -1.18 4.27
CA VAL A 283 -12.68 -1.00 3.59
C VAL A 283 -11.52 -1.68 4.32
N ILE A 284 -11.51 -1.65 5.65
CA ILE A 284 -10.38 -2.13 6.46
C ILE A 284 -10.60 -3.57 6.92
N PHE A 285 -11.77 -3.87 7.48
CA PHE A 285 -12.05 -5.11 8.20
C PHE A 285 -12.68 -6.21 7.35
N ASP A 286 -13.53 -5.84 6.40
CA ASP A 286 -14.16 -6.82 5.53
C ASP A 286 -13.14 -7.40 4.53
N ASP A 287 -13.43 -8.64 4.13
CA ASP A 287 -12.72 -9.32 3.06
C ASP A 287 -12.83 -8.55 1.75
N ARG A 288 -11.70 -8.39 1.05
CA ARG A 288 -11.64 -7.58 -0.16
C ARG A 288 -12.19 -8.33 -1.37
N LEU A 289 -12.93 -7.61 -2.19
CA LEU A 289 -13.40 -8.09 -3.49
C LEU A 289 -12.21 -8.24 -4.46
N VAL A 290 -12.04 -9.43 -5.03
CA VAL A 290 -11.13 -9.65 -6.16
C VAL A 290 -11.92 -9.56 -7.45
N LEU A 291 -11.70 -8.48 -8.20
CA LEU A 291 -12.32 -8.30 -9.51
C LEU A 291 -11.40 -8.87 -10.62
N PRO A 292 -11.96 -9.41 -11.72
CA PRO A 292 -11.18 -9.77 -12.91
C PRO A 292 -10.39 -8.58 -13.47
N GLU A 293 -9.18 -8.77 -14.02
CA GLU A 293 -8.28 -7.67 -14.43
C GLU A 293 -8.89 -6.66 -15.43
N ASN A 294 -9.85 -7.11 -16.25
CA ASN A 294 -10.56 -6.28 -17.23
C ASN A 294 -11.73 -5.48 -16.62
N VAL A 295 -12.08 -5.73 -15.36
CA VAL A 295 -13.14 -5.04 -14.63
C VAL A 295 -12.53 -4.11 -13.59
N ASN A 296 -12.96 -2.85 -13.64
CA ASN A 296 -12.58 -1.80 -12.71
C ASN A 296 -13.66 -0.74 -12.53
N LEU A 297 -13.46 0.21 -11.60
CA LEU A 297 -14.47 1.22 -11.27
C LEU A 297 -14.94 2.01 -12.50
N LEU A 298 -14.04 2.35 -13.42
CA LEU A 298 -14.39 3.09 -14.64
C LEU A 298 -15.30 2.26 -15.56
N THR A 299 -14.92 1.01 -15.83
CA THR A 299 -15.73 0.11 -16.67
C THR A 299 -17.11 -0.17 -16.06
N LEU A 300 -17.18 -0.33 -14.74
CA LEU A 300 -18.43 -0.52 -14.00
C LEU A 300 -19.30 0.74 -14.04
N SER A 301 -18.70 1.92 -13.87
CA SER A 301 -19.38 3.21 -13.94
C SER A 301 -20.11 3.42 -15.27
N PHE A 302 -19.48 3.04 -16.39
CA PHE A 302 -20.08 3.25 -17.72
C PHE A 302 -20.99 2.11 -18.18
N SER A 303 -20.76 0.87 -17.73
CA SER A 303 -21.66 -0.26 -18.01
C SER A 303 -22.95 -0.22 -17.19
N GLY A 304 -22.97 0.50 -16.06
CA GLY A 304 -24.11 0.49 -15.13
C GLY A 304 -24.32 -0.86 -14.43
N ALA A 305 -23.35 -1.77 -14.55
CA ALA A 305 -23.39 -3.08 -13.91
C ALA A 305 -22.97 -2.96 -12.45
N HIS A 306 -23.72 -3.60 -11.55
CA HIS A 306 -23.19 -3.90 -10.21
C HIS A 306 -22.08 -4.94 -10.32
N PRO A 307 -21.09 -4.96 -9.40
CA PRO A 307 -20.21 -6.10 -9.27
C PRO A 307 -21.07 -7.37 -9.11
N PRO A 308 -20.72 -8.50 -9.74
CA PRO A 308 -21.53 -9.70 -9.70
C PRO A 308 -21.94 -10.04 -8.24
N PRO A 309 -23.25 -10.23 -7.97
CA PRO A 309 -23.74 -10.52 -6.62
C PRO A 309 -23.36 -11.92 -6.14
N ASP A 310 -22.83 -12.77 -7.02
CA ASP A 310 -22.81 -14.22 -6.79
C ASP A 310 -21.62 -14.70 -5.95
N ARG A 311 -21.92 -15.63 -5.05
CA ARG A 311 -21.15 -16.07 -3.87
C ARG A 311 -19.98 -17.00 -4.18
N THR A 312 -19.50 -17.04 -5.43
CA THR A 312 -18.24 -17.71 -5.79
C THR A 312 -17.03 -16.77 -5.72
N LYS A 313 -17.16 -15.65 -5.00
CA LYS A 313 -16.15 -14.60 -4.88
C LYS A 313 -14.87 -15.20 -4.30
N GLU A 314 -13.84 -15.28 -5.11
CA GLU A 314 -12.48 -15.22 -4.58
C GLU A 314 -12.40 -13.90 -3.79
N THR A 315 -12.44 -14.01 -2.47
CA THR A 315 -12.11 -12.89 -1.59
C THR A 315 -10.62 -12.93 -1.32
N ALA A 316 -10.03 -11.74 -1.21
CA ALA A 316 -8.69 -11.61 -0.67
C ALA A 316 -8.80 -11.18 0.80
N SER A 317 -7.80 -11.53 1.61
CA SER A 317 -7.73 -11.15 3.01
C SER A 317 -8.00 -9.67 3.21
N SER A 318 -8.60 -9.30 4.34
CA SER A 318 -8.83 -7.91 4.73
C SER A 318 -7.54 -7.06 4.72
N LEU A 319 -7.67 -5.73 4.75
CA LEU A 319 -6.50 -4.87 4.99
C LEU A 319 -6.05 -4.96 6.46
N ALA A 320 -6.99 -5.20 7.38
CA ALA A 320 -6.71 -5.40 8.79
C ALA A 320 -5.76 -6.59 9.02
N ASP A 321 -5.95 -7.71 8.31
CA ASP A 321 -5.04 -8.85 8.38
C ASP A 321 -3.62 -8.50 7.93
N GLY A 322 -3.49 -7.77 6.82
CA GLY A 322 -2.19 -7.31 6.32
C GLY A 322 -1.51 -6.37 7.30
N LEU A 323 -2.24 -5.37 7.81
CA LEU A 323 -1.74 -4.43 8.79
C LEU A 323 -1.36 -5.11 10.11
N ARG A 324 -2.14 -6.09 10.56
CA ARG A 324 -1.82 -6.87 11.77
C ARG A 324 -0.49 -7.58 11.63
N ARG A 325 -0.25 -8.27 10.52
CA ARG A 325 1.03 -8.96 10.26
C ARG A 325 2.18 -7.96 10.24
N LEU A 326 2.03 -6.84 9.53
CA LEU A 326 3.04 -5.78 9.50
C LEU A 326 3.29 -5.14 10.88
N ASN A 327 2.23 -5.02 11.71
CA ASN A 327 2.34 -4.52 13.07
C ASN A 327 3.11 -5.48 13.98
N ILE A 328 2.84 -6.78 13.90
CA ILE A 328 3.64 -7.80 14.61
C ILE A 328 5.12 -7.67 14.26
N GLN A 329 5.44 -7.43 12.98
CA GLN A 329 6.82 -7.20 12.56
C GLN A 329 7.42 -5.95 13.19
N SER A 330 6.65 -4.86 13.19
CA SER A 330 7.06 -3.57 13.76
C SER A 330 7.31 -3.67 15.27
N ASP A 331 6.45 -4.37 16.01
CA ASP A 331 6.60 -4.59 17.45
C ASP A 331 7.82 -5.44 17.79
N MET A 332 8.11 -6.46 17.00
CA MET A 332 9.34 -7.24 17.15
C MET A 332 10.59 -6.41 16.88
N MET A 333 10.58 -5.60 15.82
CA MET A 333 11.69 -4.73 15.49
C MET A 333 11.95 -3.71 16.61
N MET A 334 10.90 -3.08 17.14
CA MET A 334 11.00 -2.13 18.24
C MET A 334 11.52 -2.79 19.53
N ARG A 335 11.04 -3.98 19.88
CA ARG A 335 11.54 -4.75 21.04
C ARG A 335 13.01 -5.14 20.86
N GLY A 336 13.38 -5.64 19.68
CA GLY A 336 14.77 -5.97 19.36
C GLY A 336 15.70 -4.77 19.45
N ALA A 337 15.26 -3.59 19.01
CA ALA A 337 16.01 -2.35 19.11
C ALA A 337 16.18 -1.85 20.55
N GLN A 338 15.24 -2.13 21.46
CA GLN A 338 15.41 -1.82 22.88
C GLN A 338 16.56 -2.62 23.50
N ASN A 339 16.71 -3.89 23.10
CA ASN A 339 17.75 -4.79 23.57
C ASN A 339 19.11 -4.56 22.88
N ALA A 340 19.11 -4.00 21.67
CA ALA A 340 20.30 -3.79 20.85
C ALA A 340 20.44 -2.33 20.37
N ARG A 341 20.29 -1.35 21.27
CA ARG A 341 20.20 0.09 20.92
C ARG A 341 21.31 0.59 20.01
N ASN A 342 22.53 0.10 20.18
CA ASN A 342 23.69 0.53 19.39
C ASN A 342 23.56 0.21 17.90
N GLU A 343 22.81 -0.84 17.54
CA GLU A 343 22.60 -1.30 16.16
C GLU A 343 21.61 -0.43 15.38
N PHE A 344 20.87 0.43 16.06
CA PHE A 344 19.82 1.28 15.48
C PHE A 344 20.14 2.77 15.62
N LYS A 345 21.37 3.15 16.02
CA LYS A 345 21.78 4.55 16.15
C LYS A 345 22.02 5.23 14.80
N ASP A 346 22.21 4.45 13.73
CA ASP A 346 22.38 4.96 12.38
C ASP A 346 21.06 5.51 11.81
N GLN A 347 21.15 6.39 10.81
CA GLN A 347 19.96 6.99 10.18
C GLN A 347 19.00 5.92 9.65
N PRO A 348 19.44 4.86 8.95
CA PRO A 348 18.53 3.80 8.50
C PRO A 348 17.81 3.09 9.65
N GLY A 349 18.49 2.85 10.78
CA GLY A 349 17.87 2.29 11.97
C GLY A 349 16.81 3.22 12.57
N GLN A 350 17.07 4.52 12.62
CA GLN A 350 16.10 5.50 13.10
C GLN A 350 14.88 5.62 12.17
N ASP A 351 15.09 5.63 10.85
CA ASP A 351 14.01 5.68 9.86
C ASP A 351 13.10 4.44 9.97
N MET A 352 13.71 3.26 10.13
CA MET A 352 12.98 2.01 10.33
C MET A 352 12.16 2.04 11.61
N LEU A 353 12.74 2.48 12.73
CA LEU A 353 12.03 2.57 14.00
C LEU A 353 10.91 3.61 13.97
N TRP A 354 11.10 4.71 13.24
CA TRP A 354 10.06 5.69 13.03
C TRP A 354 8.88 5.10 12.24
N LEU A 355 9.15 4.40 11.14
CA LEU A 355 8.12 3.71 10.37
C LEU A 355 7.38 2.65 11.21
N CYS A 356 8.08 1.88 12.03
CA CYS A 356 7.48 0.90 12.94
C CYS A 356 6.49 1.56 13.92
N ARG A 357 6.82 2.76 14.44
CA ARG A 357 5.91 3.52 15.31
C ARG A 357 4.67 3.97 14.57
N GLU A 358 4.81 4.48 13.33
CA GLU A 358 3.66 4.90 12.54
C GLU A 358 2.72 3.74 12.17
N ILE A 359 3.27 2.54 11.93
CA ILE A 359 2.49 1.31 11.73
C ILE A 359 1.73 0.94 13.02
N SER A 360 2.40 0.97 14.17
CA SER A 360 1.78 0.71 15.48
C SER A 360 0.68 1.72 15.83
N ASP A 361 0.92 3.01 15.55
CA ASP A 361 -0.06 4.07 15.75
C ASP A 361 -1.28 3.87 14.85
N LEU A 362 -1.07 3.49 13.59
CA LEU A 362 -2.17 3.14 12.68
C LEU A 362 -2.96 1.92 13.19
N SER A 363 -2.26 0.86 13.62
CA SER A 363 -2.88 -0.36 14.18
C SER A 363 -3.76 -0.03 15.39
N THR A 364 -3.26 0.81 16.29
CA THR A 364 -3.98 1.29 17.48
C THR A 364 -5.18 2.15 17.10
N HIS A 365 -4.99 3.13 16.20
CA HIS A 365 -6.06 4.01 15.70
C HIS A 365 -7.21 3.22 15.07
N LEU A 366 -6.88 2.19 14.31
CA LEU A 366 -7.85 1.31 13.66
C LEU A 366 -8.41 0.23 14.58
N LYS A 367 -7.88 0.06 15.81
CA LYS A 367 -8.29 -0.98 16.76
C LYS A 367 -8.16 -2.40 16.19
N ILE A 368 -7.06 -2.66 15.48
CA ILE A 368 -6.82 -3.96 14.81
C ILE A 368 -6.83 -5.13 15.79
N GLU A 369 -6.23 -4.97 16.98
CA GLU A 369 -6.22 -6.01 18.01
C GLU A 369 -7.62 -6.31 18.58
N GLU A 370 -8.44 -5.28 18.83
CA GLU A 370 -9.83 -5.44 19.28
C GLU A 370 -10.65 -6.19 18.23
N TRP A 371 -10.52 -5.81 16.96
CA TRP A 371 -11.18 -6.50 15.85
C TRP A 371 -10.75 -7.97 15.75
N TRP A 372 -9.44 -8.24 15.83
CA TRP A 372 -8.93 -9.60 15.72
C TRP A 372 -9.42 -10.51 16.85
N THR A 373 -9.46 -10.02 18.08
CA THR A 373 -9.98 -10.79 19.22
C THR A 373 -11.47 -11.14 19.08
N GLN A 374 -12.24 -10.28 18.42
CA GLN A 374 -13.66 -10.51 18.15
C GLN A 374 -13.88 -11.52 17.02
N VAL A 375 -13.14 -11.40 15.90
CA VAL A 375 -13.29 -12.28 14.73
C VAL A 375 -12.63 -13.65 14.94
N GLY A 376 -11.51 -13.70 15.67
CA GLY A 376 -10.77 -14.92 15.99
C GLY A 376 -11.43 -15.82 17.04
N GLY A 377 -12.58 -15.41 17.61
CA GLY A 377 -13.32 -16.16 18.64
C GLY A 377 -14.08 -17.39 18.13
N CYS A 378 -14.14 -17.63 16.82
CA CYS A 378 -14.79 -18.79 16.23
C CYS A 378 -13.76 -19.79 15.67
N GLY A 379 -13.20 -20.64 16.53
CA GLY A 379 -12.75 -21.98 16.12
C GLY A 379 -11.30 -22.19 15.67
N SER A 380 -10.40 -21.20 15.72
CA SER A 380 -8.96 -21.47 15.59
C SER A 380 -8.20 -20.89 16.77
N VAL A 381 -7.91 -21.77 17.73
CA VAL A 381 -6.92 -21.66 18.82
C VAL A 381 -6.22 -20.30 18.87
N VAL A 382 -6.64 -19.49 19.84
CA VAL A 382 -5.82 -18.46 20.48
C VAL A 382 -4.45 -19.09 20.77
N GLY A 383 -3.43 -18.81 19.94
CA GLY A 383 -2.06 -19.27 20.20
C GLY A 383 -1.36 -20.13 19.15
N ALA A 384 -1.80 -20.22 17.89
CA ALA A 384 -0.87 -20.57 16.81
C ALA A 384 -0.07 -19.33 16.38
N ASP A 385 0.71 -18.78 17.32
CA ASP A 385 1.93 -18.03 16.99
C ASP A 385 2.66 -18.89 15.95
N HIS A 386 2.86 -18.36 14.74
CA HIS A 386 3.14 -19.09 13.50
C HIS A 386 4.28 -20.12 13.60
N GLY A 387 4.09 -21.26 14.26
CA GLY A 387 5.16 -22.19 14.58
C GLY A 387 6.33 -21.62 15.40
N ILE A 388 6.49 -20.30 15.53
CA ILE A 388 7.70 -19.64 16.06
C ILE A 388 7.49 -19.20 17.49
N VAL A 389 8.20 -19.84 18.39
CA VAL A 389 8.12 -19.57 19.83
C VAL A 389 9.46 -19.05 20.32
N GLU A 390 9.41 -17.93 21.02
CA GLU A 390 10.54 -17.43 21.79
C GLU A 390 10.67 -18.25 23.08
N VAL A 391 11.86 -18.76 23.36
CA VAL A 391 12.13 -19.63 24.52
C VAL A 391 13.36 -19.16 25.28
N SER A 392 13.43 -19.47 26.57
CA SER A 392 14.59 -19.09 27.38
C SER A 392 15.86 -19.77 26.85
N ASP A 393 16.99 -19.08 26.96
CA ASP A 393 18.28 -19.56 26.48
C ASP A 393 18.64 -20.93 27.07
N ASP A 394 18.26 -21.19 28.33
CA ASP A 394 18.52 -22.46 29.00
C ASP A 394 17.76 -23.64 28.37
N GLN A 395 16.54 -23.41 27.88
CA GLN A 395 15.79 -24.42 27.14
C GLN A 395 16.47 -24.78 25.81
N MET A 396 17.17 -23.82 25.19
CA MET A 396 17.90 -24.05 23.93
C MET A 396 19.24 -24.74 24.14
N LYS A 397 19.95 -24.46 25.25
CA LYS A 397 21.29 -25.02 25.53
C LYS A 397 21.35 -26.55 25.45
N GLY A 398 20.32 -27.23 25.96
CA GLY A 398 20.28 -28.70 25.95
C GLY A 398 19.86 -29.33 24.61
N MET A 399 19.36 -28.53 23.67
CA MET A 399 18.77 -29.02 22.42
C MET A 399 19.53 -28.56 21.16
N TYR A 400 20.47 -27.63 21.29
CA TYR A 400 21.13 -26.96 20.18
C TYR A 400 22.55 -27.49 19.96
N SER A 401 22.79 -28.10 18.81
CA SER A 401 24.05 -28.77 18.48
C SER A 401 25.25 -27.82 18.44
N TYR A 402 25.04 -26.54 18.11
CA TYR A 402 26.09 -25.52 17.96
C TYR A 402 26.21 -24.59 19.17
N ILE A 403 25.82 -25.06 20.36
CA ILE A 403 25.78 -24.20 21.55
C ILE A 403 27.18 -23.72 21.96
N SER A 404 28.20 -24.55 21.81
CA SER A 404 29.58 -24.20 22.14
C SER A 404 30.10 -23.07 21.24
N GLU A 405 29.86 -23.16 19.93
CA GLU A 405 30.22 -22.14 18.94
C GLU A 405 29.43 -20.85 19.16
N ALA A 406 28.14 -20.97 19.46
CA ALA A 406 27.32 -19.82 19.78
C ALA A 406 27.84 -19.09 21.02
N LEU A 407 28.16 -19.79 22.11
CA LEU A 407 28.71 -19.18 23.32
C LEU A 407 30.09 -18.55 23.11
N ALA A 408 30.89 -19.06 22.17
CA ALA A 408 32.19 -18.48 21.81
C ALA A 408 32.07 -17.12 21.09
N LEU A 409 30.92 -16.82 20.47
CA LEU A 409 30.66 -15.52 19.84
C LEU A 409 30.31 -14.47 20.90
N THR A 410 31.33 -13.74 21.37
CA THR A 410 31.19 -12.64 22.35
C THR A 410 30.92 -11.29 21.72
N GLN A 411 31.24 -11.12 20.44
CA GLN A 411 31.03 -9.89 19.69
C GLN A 411 30.21 -10.15 18.43
N SER A 412 29.29 -9.25 18.13
CA SER A 412 28.50 -9.27 16.90
C SER A 412 29.01 -8.19 15.95
N PRO A 413 29.26 -8.50 14.67
CA PRO A 413 29.49 -7.48 13.66
C PRO A 413 28.33 -6.48 13.60
N PRO A 414 28.59 -5.19 13.31
CA PRO A 414 27.54 -4.18 13.16
C PRO A 414 26.50 -4.58 12.11
N GLY A 415 25.22 -4.40 12.43
CA GLY A 415 24.09 -4.70 11.57
C GLY A 415 23.63 -6.16 11.59
N ARG A 416 24.41 -7.09 12.17
CA ARG A 416 24.04 -8.50 12.25
C ARG A 416 22.80 -8.71 13.12
N ILE A 417 22.69 -8.02 14.26
CA ILE A 417 21.54 -8.19 15.15
C ILE A 417 20.27 -7.68 14.47
N ARG A 418 20.34 -6.51 13.81
CA ARG A 418 19.25 -5.99 13.00
C ARG A 418 18.80 -7.00 11.94
N ARG A 419 19.75 -7.62 11.24
CA ARG A 419 19.47 -8.66 10.24
C ARG A 419 18.77 -9.87 10.86
N LEU A 420 19.23 -10.36 12.01
CA LEU A 420 18.62 -11.50 12.71
C LEU A 420 17.18 -11.20 13.15
N ILE A 421 16.92 -9.99 13.66
CA ILE A 421 15.57 -9.55 14.00
C ILE A 421 14.67 -9.58 12.76
N THR A 422 15.14 -9.04 11.63
CA THR A 422 14.41 -9.07 10.36
C THR A 422 14.10 -10.51 9.91
N GLU A 423 15.06 -11.43 10.02
CA GLU A 423 14.86 -12.84 9.64
C GLU A 423 13.81 -13.52 10.53
N ILE A 424 13.94 -13.44 11.86
CA ILE A 424 12.97 -14.02 12.80
C ILE A 424 11.57 -13.45 12.55
N THR A 425 11.49 -12.16 12.26
CA THR A 425 10.24 -11.45 11.98
C THR A 425 9.60 -11.91 10.67
N SER A 426 10.42 -12.11 9.63
CA SER A 426 9.97 -12.67 8.34
C SER A 426 9.46 -14.09 8.53
N LEU A 427 10.18 -14.91 9.30
CA LEU A 427 9.73 -16.27 9.64
C LEU A 427 8.40 -16.23 10.40
N LYS A 428 8.22 -15.34 11.39
CA LYS A 428 6.98 -15.25 12.18
C LYS A 428 5.73 -14.90 11.38
N THR A 429 5.86 -14.35 10.18
CA THR A 429 4.72 -13.95 9.36
C THR A 429 4.60 -14.73 8.05
N GLY A 430 5.69 -15.38 7.62
CA GLY A 430 5.78 -16.13 6.37
C GLY A 430 5.91 -17.65 6.51
N LEU A 431 5.99 -18.20 7.73
CA LEU A 431 6.13 -19.64 7.92
C LEU A 431 4.92 -20.41 7.37
N SER A 432 5.18 -21.47 6.61
CA SER A 432 4.14 -22.38 6.15
C SER A 432 3.60 -23.22 7.31
N SER A 433 2.32 -23.59 7.23
CA SER A 433 1.70 -24.49 8.21
C SER A 433 2.46 -25.82 8.31
N GLY A 434 2.61 -26.34 9.53
CA GLY A 434 3.34 -27.58 9.82
C GLY A 434 4.84 -27.41 10.07
N ILE A 435 5.38 -26.21 9.93
CA ILE A 435 6.75 -25.88 10.35
C ILE A 435 6.69 -25.18 11.71
N TYR A 436 7.62 -25.52 12.60
CA TYR A 436 7.74 -24.93 13.93
C TYR A 436 9.19 -24.53 14.16
N VAL A 437 9.40 -23.36 14.75
CA VAL A 437 10.72 -22.78 15.04
C VAL A 437 10.76 -22.39 16.51
N LYS A 438 11.83 -22.69 17.21
CA LYS A 438 12.12 -22.09 18.51
C LYS A 438 13.34 -21.21 18.39
N HIS A 439 13.31 -19.99 18.93
CA HIS A 439 14.51 -19.15 19.00
C HIS A 439 14.78 -18.71 20.43
N ALA A 440 16.06 -18.57 20.78
CA ALA A 440 16.46 -18.10 22.10
C ALA A 440 16.11 -16.61 22.29
N MET A 441 15.78 -16.22 23.52
CA MET A 441 15.41 -14.86 23.90
C MET A 441 16.56 -13.86 23.74
N SER A 442 17.75 -14.19 24.27
CA SER A 442 18.88 -13.25 24.26
C SER A 442 19.83 -13.48 23.07
N ARG A 443 19.74 -14.65 22.44
CA ARG A 443 20.60 -15.10 21.35
C ARG A 443 19.81 -15.39 20.08
N LEU A 444 19.50 -14.34 19.33
CA LEU A 444 18.73 -14.41 18.08
C LEU A 444 19.36 -15.28 16.98
N ASP A 445 20.64 -15.63 17.13
CA ASP A 445 21.37 -16.54 16.27
C ASP A 445 21.23 -18.03 16.65
N ILE A 446 20.48 -18.33 17.70
CA ILE A 446 20.20 -19.69 18.15
C ILE A 446 18.72 -19.99 17.86
N MET A 447 18.49 -20.88 16.89
CA MET A 447 17.16 -21.35 16.51
C MET A 447 17.13 -22.85 16.24
N LYS A 448 15.96 -23.49 16.40
CA LYS A 448 15.75 -24.92 16.14
C LYS A 448 14.45 -25.16 15.41
#